data_AF-A0A9X2WBT0-F1
#
_entry.id   AF-A0A9X2WBT0-F1
#
_cell.length_a   1.000
_cell.length_b   1.000
_cell.length_c   1.000
_cell.angle_alpha   90.00
_cell.angle_beta   90.00
_cell.angle_gamma   90.00
#
_symmetry.space_group_name_H-M   'P 1'
#
loop_
_entity.id
_entity.type
_entity.pdbx_description
1 polymer ?
#
loop_
_entity_poly.entity_id
_entity_poly.type
_entity_poly.pdbx_seq_one_letter_code
_entity_poly.pdbx_strand_id
1 'polypeptide(L)'
;MSSLPAGGWIIRLNRVDLITLSSVPLTLLALFFTLQQELLTALALLFLAMTADALDGLLARRWGLTREFGRYLDGFMDVLIYLVSPALILLQWGFDGIYAVALVTMVAAGCIRLSVFNQTGNIEDASKGSARPAYLGMPVFWSLLIIAPLVLLEHWLGASAFIKALLALALLWFSVQMLRARPFFKFTSLAQMLWITLGGFSLLCVTTLVAQGAQAPLHPLLMALYLQVPVVIGGVAHMWCVSNDVLPSFARPVWKSAFGSNKTWRGVLLVPLLTALGALCLWPLEQVFQALGWPTVWSGYSLLLAGAMAGVGYILGELPNSWFKRRLGIAPGQVPEEQRYWFIALDQIDSAVGVALILGWWLDLSAAVVLLYILTFPLTALLVKQWLYRNKLKDSAV
;
A
#
# COMPACT_ATOMS: atom_id res chain seq x y z
N MET A 1 -32.06 3.66 -31.06
CA MET A 1 -32.10 3.17 -29.65
C MET A 1 -31.01 2.13 -29.52
N SER A 2 -29.88 2.47 -28.90
CA SER A 2 -28.85 1.48 -28.59
C SER A 2 -29.43 0.47 -27.63
N SER A 3 -29.29 -0.82 -27.95
CA SER A 3 -29.64 -1.89 -27.03
C SER A 3 -28.91 -1.68 -25.71
N LEU A 4 -29.64 -1.77 -24.60
CA LEU A 4 -29.05 -1.66 -23.27
C LEU A 4 -27.91 -2.68 -23.13
N PRO A 5 -26.79 -2.32 -22.49
CA PRO A 5 -25.65 -3.21 -22.33
C PRO A 5 -26.07 -4.53 -21.66
N ALA A 6 -25.59 -5.65 -22.21
CA ALA A 6 -25.94 -6.99 -21.76
C ALA A 6 -25.55 -7.21 -20.28
N GLY A 7 -26.56 -7.37 -19.42
CA GLY A 7 -26.39 -7.60 -17.98
C GLY A 7 -26.83 -6.46 -17.06
N GLY A 8 -27.50 -5.41 -17.57
CA GLY A 8 -28.16 -4.40 -16.73
C GLY A 8 -27.23 -3.36 -16.08
N TRP A 9 -25.92 -3.49 -16.23
CA TRP A 9 -24.92 -2.54 -15.73
C TRP A 9 -24.42 -1.63 -16.87
N ILE A 10 -24.23 -0.34 -16.59
CA ILE A 10 -23.70 0.62 -17.57
C ILE A 10 -22.29 0.26 -18.07
N ILE A 11 -21.50 -0.44 -17.24
CA ILE A 11 -20.20 -0.97 -17.60
C ILE A 11 -19.78 -2.13 -16.70
N ARG A 12 -18.98 -3.06 -17.21
CA ARG A 12 -18.30 -4.09 -16.41
C ARG A 12 -16.84 -3.67 -16.19
N LEU A 13 -16.44 -3.58 -14.91
CA LEU A 13 -15.07 -3.25 -14.52
C LEU A 13 -14.17 -4.49 -14.61
N ASN A 14 -12.96 -4.30 -15.12
CA ASN A 14 -11.89 -5.29 -15.07
C ASN A 14 -10.99 -5.03 -13.85
N ARG A 15 -10.00 -5.91 -13.64
CA ARG A 15 -9.12 -5.85 -12.47
C ARG A 15 -8.25 -4.59 -12.42
N VAL A 16 -7.91 -4.01 -13.57
CA VAL A 16 -7.11 -2.79 -13.66
C VAL A 16 -7.95 -1.57 -13.31
N ASP A 17 -9.21 -1.52 -13.76
CA ASP A 17 -10.11 -0.43 -13.37
C ASP A 17 -10.34 -0.41 -11.85
N LEU A 18 -10.35 -1.59 -11.20
CA LEU A 18 -10.42 -1.69 -9.74
C LEU A 18 -9.15 -1.17 -9.04
N ILE A 19 -7.97 -1.32 -9.67
CA ILE A 19 -6.72 -0.74 -9.16
C ILE A 19 -6.78 0.78 -9.30
N THR A 20 -7.21 1.31 -10.43
CA THR A 20 -7.42 2.76 -10.62
C THR A 20 -8.39 3.31 -9.58
N LEU A 21 -9.53 2.63 -9.36
CA LEU A 21 -10.51 3.03 -8.35
C LEU A 21 -10.03 2.88 -6.90
N SER A 22 -8.99 2.10 -6.63
CA SER A 22 -8.39 2.01 -5.29
C SER A 22 -7.72 3.32 -4.85
N SER A 23 -7.40 4.22 -5.79
CA SER A 23 -6.92 5.57 -5.51
C SER A 23 -8.00 6.48 -4.92
N VAL A 24 -9.29 6.21 -5.17
CA VAL A 24 -10.42 7.04 -4.68
C VAL A 24 -10.46 7.11 -3.15
N PRO A 25 -10.52 5.99 -2.40
CA PRO A 25 -10.53 6.05 -0.94
C PRO A 25 -9.25 6.69 -0.38
N LEU A 26 -8.09 6.44 -0.99
CA LEU A 26 -6.83 7.07 -0.58
C LEU A 26 -6.88 8.60 -0.75
N THR A 27 -7.43 9.06 -1.86
CA THR A 27 -7.55 10.50 -2.15
C THR A 27 -8.60 11.18 -1.27
N LEU A 28 -9.72 10.50 -0.99
CA LEU A 28 -10.72 10.98 -0.04
C LEU A 28 -10.17 11.06 1.39
N LEU A 29 -9.39 10.06 1.81
CA LEU A 29 -8.67 10.10 3.09
C LEU A 29 -7.66 11.24 3.12
N ALA A 30 -6.92 11.46 2.03
CA ALA A 30 -6.00 12.60 1.92
C ALA A 30 -6.75 13.93 2.12
N LEU A 31 -7.87 14.13 1.43
CA LEU A 31 -8.71 15.32 1.59
C LEU A 31 -9.30 15.46 3.00
N PHE A 32 -9.67 14.34 3.65
CA PHE A 32 -10.09 14.36 5.05
C PHE A 32 -8.98 14.90 5.95
N PHE A 33 -7.75 14.39 5.81
CA PHE A 33 -6.61 14.88 6.59
C PHE A 33 -6.21 16.31 6.24
N THR A 34 -6.38 16.74 4.99
CA THR A 34 -6.24 18.14 4.59
C THR A 34 -7.15 19.06 5.40
N LEU A 35 -8.42 18.67 5.60
CA LEU A 35 -9.38 19.45 6.39
C LEU A 35 -9.03 19.45 7.89
N GLN A 36 -8.36 18.41 8.37
CA GLN A 36 -7.86 18.32 9.75
C GLN A 36 -6.51 19.04 9.97
N GLN A 37 -6.00 19.78 8.97
CA GLN A 37 -4.67 20.42 8.99
C GLN A 37 -3.48 19.44 9.05
N GLU A 38 -3.71 18.16 8.75
CA GLU A 38 -2.68 17.11 8.70
C GLU A 38 -2.08 17.02 7.29
N LEU A 39 -1.47 18.11 6.84
CA LEU A 39 -1.08 18.33 5.44
C LEU A 39 -0.01 17.35 4.94
N LEU A 40 0.97 17.01 5.79
CA LEU A 40 2.01 16.04 5.43
C LEU A 40 1.44 14.63 5.30
N THR A 41 0.46 14.27 6.14
CA THR A 41 -0.26 13.00 6.03
C THR A 41 -1.11 12.96 4.77
N ALA A 42 -1.80 14.06 4.43
CA ALA A 42 -2.55 14.17 3.20
C ALA A 42 -1.65 13.96 1.96
N LEU A 43 -0.48 14.61 1.93
CA LEU A 43 0.52 14.40 0.87
C LEU A 43 1.02 12.95 0.84
N ALA A 44 1.26 12.32 2.00
CA ALA A 44 1.68 10.91 2.04
C ALA A 44 0.65 10.03 1.34
N LEU A 45 -0.63 10.19 1.67
CA LEU A 45 -1.72 9.43 1.04
C LEU A 45 -1.85 9.68 -0.46
N LEU A 46 -1.57 10.90 -0.95
CA LEU A 46 -1.52 11.16 -2.40
C LEU A 46 -0.34 10.45 -3.08
N PHE A 47 0.82 10.32 -2.42
CA PHE A 47 1.92 9.49 -2.92
C PHE A 47 1.55 8.01 -2.98
N LEU A 48 0.75 7.52 -2.02
CA LEU A 48 0.24 6.15 -2.05
C LEU A 48 -0.82 5.96 -3.16
N ALA A 49 -1.68 6.97 -3.40
CA ALA A 49 -2.61 6.97 -4.52
C ALA A 49 -1.88 6.98 -5.87
N MET A 50 -0.79 7.74 -5.98
CA MET A 50 0.13 7.74 -7.13
C MET A 50 0.77 6.37 -7.38
N THR A 51 0.99 5.55 -6.34
CA THR A 51 1.42 4.16 -6.53
C THR A 51 0.36 3.33 -7.24
N ALA A 52 -0.91 3.47 -6.88
CA ALA A 52 -2.01 2.74 -7.53
C ALA A 52 -2.14 3.11 -9.01
N ASP A 53 -2.07 4.40 -9.32
CA ASP A 53 -2.05 4.98 -10.67
C ASP A 53 -0.88 4.44 -11.52
N ALA A 54 0.35 4.48 -10.97
CA ALA A 54 1.52 3.94 -11.67
C ALA A 54 1.40 2.42 -11.94
N LEU A 55 0.76 1.68 -11.03
CA LEU A 55 0.54 0.24 -11.17
C LEU A 55 -0.54 -0.08 -12.20
N ASP A 56 -1.65 0.64 -12.24
CA ASP A 56 -2.74 0.35 -13.17
C ASP A 56 -2.28 0.47 -14.63
N GLY A 57 -1.51 1.51 -14.97
CA GLY A 57 -1.10 1.76 -16.35
C GLY A 57 -0.10 0.72 -16.82
N LEU A 58 0.75 0.22 -15.91
CA LEU A 58 1.67 -0.87 -16.20
C LEU A 58 0.93 -2.21 -16.35
N LEU A 59 0.00 -2.52 -15.43
CA LEU A 59 -0.73 -3.77 -15.43
C LEU A 59 -1.74 -3.85 -16.58
N ALA A 60 -2.34 -2.73 -16.99
CA ALA A 60 -3.16 -2.63 -18.19
C ALA A 60 -2.42 -3.15 -19.42
N ARG A 61 -1.19 -2.67 -19.63
CA ARG A 61 -0.33 -3.06 -20.76
C ARG A 61 0.12 -4.51 -20.63
N ARG A 62 0.55 -4.91 -19.44
CA ARG A 62 1.07 -6.27 -19.17
C ARG A 62 0.00 -7.35 -19.35
N TRP A 63 -1.23 -7.07 -18.97
CA TRP A 63 -2.34 -8.01 -19.06
C TRP A 63 -3.19 -7.87 -20.33
N GLY A 64 -2.83 -6.95 -21.23
CA GLY A 64 -3.61 -6.71 -22.46
C GLY A 64 -5.02 -6.20 -22.18
N LEU A 65 -5.22 -5.47 -21.08
CA LEU A 65 -6.51 -4.94 -20.63
C LEU A 65 -6.70 -3.44 -20.95
N THR A 66 -5.86 -2.88 -21.83
CA THR A 66 -5.95 -1.48 -22.26
C THR A 66 -7.24 -1.21 -23.05
N ARG A 67 -7.99 -0.19 -22.66
CA ARG A 67 -9.24 0.21 -23.32
C ARG A 67 -9.51 1.71 -23.14
N GLU A 68 -10.35 2.27 -24.00
CA GLU A 68 -10.68 3.71 -23.96
C GLU A 68 -11.30 4.15 -22.64
N PHE A 69 -12.27 3.40 -22.10
CA PHE A 69 -12.84 3.70 -20.79
C PHE A 69 -11.78 3.79 -19.69
N GLY A 70 -10.79 2.88 -19.68
CA GLY A 70 -9.72 2.91 -18.69
C GLY A 70 -8.92 4.20 -18.79
N ARG A 71 -8.67 4.70 -20.00
CA ARG A 71 -8.03 6.00 -20.24
C ARG A 71 -8.87 7.18 -19.73
N TYR A 72 -10.19 7.13 -19.92
CA TYR A 72 -11.07 8.16 -19.37
C TYR A 72 -11.10 8.14 -17.84
N LEU A 73 -11.19 6.93 -17.25
CA LEU A 73 -11.16 6.75 -15.80
C LEU A 73 -9.86 7.25 -15.19
N ASP A 74 -8.72 6.90 -15.80
CA ASP A 74 -7.37 7.40 -15.49
C ASP A 74 -7.34 8.93 -15.51
N GLY A 75 -7.83 9.56 -16.58
CA GLY A 75 -7.92 11.02 -16.66
C GLY A 75 -8.76 11.69 -15.55
N PHE A 76 -9.83 11.06 -15.07
CA PHE A 76 -10.59 11.56 -13.92
C PHE A 76 -9.80 11.44 -12.61
N MET A 77 -9.09 10.34 -12.41
CA MET A 77 -8.23 10.13 -11.23
C MET A 77 -7.03 11.06 -11.25
N ASP A 78 -6.42 11.30 -12.42
CA ASP A 78 -5.35 12.26 -12.64
C ASP A 78 -5.73 13.66 -12.15
N VAL A 79 -6.93 14.14 -12.52
CA VAL A 79 -7.44 15.45 -12.05
C VAL A 79 -7.58 15.46 -10.53
N LEU A 80 -8.14 14.41 -9.95
CA LEU A 80 -8.42 14.34 -8.52
C LEU A 80 -7.13 14.26 -7.70
N ILE A 81 -6.20 13.38 -8.07
CA ILE A 81 -4.96 13.08 -7.33
C ILE A 81 -3.93 14.19 -7.53
N TYR A 82 -3.77 14.70 -8.75
CA TYR A 82 -2.62 15.56 -9.10
C TYR A 82 -2.97 17.03 -9.29
N LEU A 83 -4.24 17.40 -9.47
CA LEU A 83 -4.64 18.81 -9.64
C LEU A 83 -5.46 19.31 -8.46
N VAL A 84 -6.60 18.69 -8.19
CA VAL A 84 -7.57 19.17 -7.20
C VAL A 84 -7.08 18.96 -5.77
N SER A 85 -6.68 17.74 -5.41
CA SER A 85 -6.26 17.44 -4.03
C SER A 85 -5.02 18.23 -3.60
N PRO A 86 -3.96 18.34 -4.42
CA PRO A 86 -2.80 19.16 -4.08
C PRO A 86 -3.15 20.65 -3.99
N ALA A 87 -4.03 21.17 -4.84
CA ALA A 87 -4.49 22.56 -4.74
C ALA A 87 -5.22 22.83 -3.43
N LEU A 88 -6.09 21.90 -2.98
CA LEU A 88 -6.78 22.03 -1.69
C LEU A 88 -5.82 21.93 -0.50
N ILE A 89 -4.81 21.04 -0.56
CA ILE A 89 -3.74 20.98 0.45
C ILE A 89 -3.02 22.33 0.53
N LEU A 90 -2.64 22.91 -0.61
CA LEU A 90 -1.95 24.19 -0.64
C LEU A 90 -2.82 25.34 -0.12
N LEU A 91 -4.11 25.36 -0.44
CA LEU A 91 -5.04 26.35 0.13
C LEU A 91 -5.10 26.25 1.65
N GLN A 92 -5.21 25.04 2.22
CA GLN A 92 -5.18 24.85 3.67
C GLN A 92 -3.83 25.21 4.29
N TRP A 93 -2.73 25.04 3.55
CA TRP A 93 -1.40 25.50 3.93
C TRP A 93 -1.23 27.03 3.90
N GLY A 94 -2.27 27.77 3.54
CA GLY A 94 -2.26 29.23 3.41
C GLY A 94 -1.56 29.70 2.14
N PHE A 95 -1.64 28.94 1.05
CA PHE A 95 -1.23 29.35 -0.30
C PHE A 95 -2.39 30.10 -0.98
N ASP A 96 -2.77 31.23 -0.38
CA ASP A 96 -3.94 32.04 -0.75
C ASP A 96 -3.53 33.38 -1.39
N GLY A 97 -4.51 34.26 -1.62
CA GLY A 97 -4.29 35.57 -2.21
C GLY A 97 -3.64 35.49 -3.59
N ILE A 98 -2.49 36.16 -3.76
CA ILE A 98 -1.77 36.22 -5.04
C ILE A 98 -1.25 34.84 -5.47
N TYR A 99 -0.94 33.95 -4.52
CA TYR A 99 -0.41 32.62 -4.82
C TYR A 99 -1.48 31.71 -5.46
N ALA A 100 -2.76 31.95 -5.18
CA ALA A 100 -3.86 31.19 -5.76
C ALA A 100 -3.89 31.26 -7.30
N VAL A 101 -3.32 32.31 -7.90
CA VAL A 101 -3.16 32.42 -9.37
C VAL A 101 -2.36 31.23 -9.91
N ALA A 102 -1.30 30.81 -9.22
CA ALA A 102 -0.49 29.67 -9.62
C ALA A 102 -1.29 28.36 -9.56
N LEU A 103 -2.20 28.21 -8.58
CA LEU A 103 -3.08 27.04 -8.47
C LEU A 103 -4.09 26.99 -9.62
N VAL A 104 -4.79 28.10 -9.87
CA VAL A 104 -5.77 28.20 -10.98
C VAL A 104 -5.08 27.90 -12.32
N THR A 105 -3.90 28.47 -12.54
CA THR A 105 -3.12 28.23 -13.76
C THR A 105 -2.69 26.77 -13.89
N MET A 106 -2.23 26.15 -12.80
CA MET A 106 -1.85 24.74 -12.78
C MET A 106 -3.03 23.83 -13.11
N VAL A 107 -4.17 24.03 -12.44
CA VAL A 107 -5.38 23.21 -12.66
C VAL A 107 -5.88 23.38 -14.10
N ALA A 108 -5.98 24.60 -14.60
CA ALA A 108 -6.43 24.86 -15.97
C ALA A 108 -5.49 24.23 -17.01
N ALA A 109 -4.18 24.42 -16.87
CA ALA A 109 -3.19 23.83 -17.77
C ALA A 109 -3.19 22.29 -17.70
N GLY A 110 -3.36 21.72 -16.49
CA GLY A 110 -3.48 20.28 -16.28
C GLY A 110 -4.71 19.70 -16.98
N CYS A 111 -5.88 20.32 -16.85
CA CYS A 111 -7.10 19.90 -17.55
C CYS A 111 -6.92 19.90 -19.08
N ILE A 112 -6.31 20.96 -19.64
CA ILE A 112 -6.00 21.03 -21.08
C ILE A 112 -5.06 19.89 -21.48
N ARG A 113 -3.96 19.70 -20.74
CA ARG A 113 -2.96 18.66 -21.03
C ARG A 113 -3.57 17.25 -20.96
N LEU A 114 -4.41 16.97 -19.97
CA LEU A 114 -5.10 15.68 -19.83
C LEU A 114 -6.10 15.44 -20.95
N SER A 115 -6.80 16.49 -21.40
CA SER A 115 -7.71 16.42 -22.54
C SER A 115 -6.97 16.07 -23.83
N VAL A 116 -5.79 16.69 -24.05
CA VAL A 116 -4.90 16.34 -25.16
C VAL A 116 -4.41 14.90 -25.02
N PHE A 117 -3.97 14.46 -23.84
CA PHE A 117 -3.51 13.10 -23.62
C PHE A 117 -4.60 12.04 -23.86
N ASN A 118 -5.85 12.33 -23.49
CA ASN A 118 -6.98 11.43 -23.76
C ASN A 118 -7.22 11.23 -25.26
N GLN A 119 -7.03 12.29 -26.05
CA GLN A 119 -7.18 12.27 -27.50
C GLN A 119 -5.97 11.64 -28.22
N THR A 120 -4.75 12.06 -27.89
CA THR A 120 -3.54 11.69 -28.64
C THR A 120 -2.81 10.45 -28.09
N GLY A 121 -2.95 10.18 -26.79
CA GLY A 121 -2.16 9.16 -26.10
C GLY A 121 -0.68 9.50 -26.00
N ASN A 122 0.17 8.47 -25.94
CA ASN A 122 1.63 8.63 -25.89
C ASN A 122 2.17 8.95 -27.29
N ILE A 123 3.21 9.77 -27.36
CA ILE A 123 3.96 10.06 -28.59
C ILE A 123 5.30 9.33 -28.59
N GLU A 124 5.99 9.31 -29.72
CA GLU A 124 7.35 8.82 -29.82
C GLU A 124 8.34 9.98 -29.87
N ASP A 125 9.39 9.91 -29.05
CA ASP A 125 10.49 10.86 -29.10
C ASP A 125 11.61 10.35 -30.02
N ALA A 126 11.67 10.88 -31.24
CA ALA A 126 12.70 10.55 -32.23
C ALA A 126 14.03 11.30 -32.01
N SER A 127 14.09 12.26 -31.09
CA SER A 127 15.26 13.15 -30.92
C SER A 127 16.50 12.47 -30.33
N LYS A 128 16.35 11.27 -29.73
CA LYS A 128 17.43 10.51 -29.05
C LYS A 128 17.79 9.18 -29.73
N GLY A 129 17.63 9.08 -31.06
CA GLY A 129 18.10 7.96 -31.87
C GLY A 129 17.41 6.61 -31.64
N SER A 130 16.48 6.52 -30.69
CA SER A 130 15.58 5.38 -30.48
C SER A 130 14.19 5.93 -30.16
N ALA A 131 13.17 5.48 -30.89
CA ALA A 131 11.77 5.86 -30.67
C ALA A 131 11.34 5.36 -29.29
N ARG A 132 11.44 6.21 -28.27
CA ARG A 132 11.00 5.91 -26.91
C ARG A 132 9.63 6.53 -26.66
N PRO A 133 8.75 5.84 -25.93
CA PRO A 133 7.45 6.41 -25.58
C PRO A 133 7.67 7.64 -24.70
N ALA A 134 6.98 8.73 -25.03
CA ALA A 134 7.05 10.01 -24.37
C ALA A 134 5.64 10.59 -24.20
N TYR A 135 5.53 11.57 -23.32
CA TYR A 135 4.32 12.37 -23.16
C TYR A 135 4.46 13.66 -23.97
N LEU A 136 3.36 14.13 -24.56
CA LEU A 136 3.30 15.48 -25.11
C LEU A 136 3.05 16.47 -23.97
N GLY A 137 4.02 17.34 -23.70
CA GLY A 137 4.01 18.21 -22.52
C GLY A 137 4.29 17.47 -21.22
N MET A 138 4.59 18.24 -20.17
CA MET A 138 4.91 17.68 -18.85
C MET A 138 3.69 16.98 -18.23
N PRO A 139 3.81 15.75 -17.68
CA PRO A 139 2.69 15.05 -17.04
C PRO A 139 2.21 15.70 -15.74
N VAL A 140 0.92 15.55 -15.43
CA VAL A 140 0.30 16.17 -14.24
C VAL A 140 0.84 15.63 -12.92
N PHE A 141 1.26 14.36 -12.85
CA PHE A 141 1.77 13.75 -11.61
C PHE A 141 3.00 14.44 -11.02
N TRP A 142 3.71 15.25 -11.82
CA TRP A 142 4.83 16.06 -11.34
C TRP A 142 4.42 17.12 -10.33
N SER A 143 3.14 17.48 -10.25
CA SER A 143 2.64 18.39 -9.22
C SER A 143 3.02 17.92 -7.82
N LEU A 144 2.82 16.64 -7.49
CA LEU A 144 3.21 16.07 -6.19
C LEU A 144 4.72 16.11 -5.97
N LEU A 145 5.50 15.83 -7.02
CA LEU A 145 6.97 15.85 -6.98
C LEU A 145 7.54 17.26 -6.81
N ILE A 146 6.79 18.30 -7.17
CA ILE A 146 7.15 19.72 -6.97
C ILE A 146 6.67 20.20 -5.59
N ILE A 147 5.43 19.87 -5.23
CA ILE A 147 4.76 20.39 -4.04
C ILE A 147 5.36 19.78 -2.77
N ALA A 148 5.49 18.45 -2.69
CA ALA A 148 5.86 17.80 -1.44
C ALA A 148 7.26 18.19 -0.93
N PRO A 149 8.31 18.27 -1.77
CA PRO A 149 9.62 18.72 -1.29
C PRO A 149 9.62 20.16 -0.76
N LEU A 150 8.84 21.06 -1.36
CA LEU A 150 8.76 22.45 -0.91
C LEU A 150 7.96 22.59 0.39
N VAL A 151 6.87 21.84 0.55
CA VAL A 151 6.13 21.79 1.82
C VAL A 151 7.00 21.17 2.93
N LEU A 152 7.76 20.12 2.63
CA LEU A 152 8.73 19.53 3.57
C LEU A 152 9.84 20.52 3.95
N LEU A 153 10.36 21.27 2.97
CA LEU A 153 11.37 22.29 3.21
C LEU A 153 10.85 23.37 4.16
N GLU A 154 9.60 23.76 4.03
CA GLU A 154 8.98 24.73 4.93
C GLU A 154 8.77 24.17 6.32
N HIS A 155 8.32 22.93 6.43
CA HIS A 155 8.21 22.24 7.71
C HIS A 155 9.55 22.21 8.47
N TRP A 156 10.69 22.05 7.77
CA TRP A 156 12.01 22.01 8.40
C TRP A 156 12.67 23.39 8.61
N LEU A 157 12.45 24.36 7.72
CA LEU A 157 13.15 25.65 7.76
C LEU A 157 12.31 26.82 8.30
N GLY A 158 10.98 26.71 8.32
CA GLY A 158 10.06 27.76 8.79
C GLY A 158 10.00 29.04 7.92
N ALA A 159 10.63 29.05 6.73
CA ALA A 159 10.71 30.21 5.83
C ALA A 159 9.47 30.35 4.91
N SER A 160 8.29 30.44 5.50
CA SER A 160 7.01 30.26 4.81
C SER A 160 6.80 31.17 3.59
N ALA A 161 7.07 32.48 3.69
CA ALA A 161 6.85 33.42 2.59
C ALA A 161 7.77 33.16 1.38
N PHE A 162 9.06 32.90 1.62
CA PHE A 162 10.01 32.59 0.56
C PHE A 162 9.64 31.29 -0.14
N ILE A 163 9.29 30.26 0.63
CA ILE A 163 8.97 28.95 0.06
C ILE A 163 7.65 28.99 -0.71
N LYS A 164 6.64 29.73 -0.23
CA LYS A 164 5.40 29.98 -0.98
C LYS A 164 5.66 30.73 -2.29
N ALA A 165 6.51 31.75 -2.28
CA ALA A 165 6.90 32.46 -3.51
C ALA A 165 7.64 31.53 -4.50
N LEU A 166 8.59 30.73 -4.01
CA LEU A 166 9.32 29.76 -4.83
C LEU A 166 8.37 28.71 -5.42
N LEU A 167 7.45 28.19 -4.62
CA LEU A 167 6.44 27.23 -5.07
C LEU A 167 5.52 27.85 -6.13
N ALA A 168 5.08 29.10 -5.96
CA ALA A 168 4.26 29.78 -6.97
C ALA A 168 4.98 29.90 -8.32
N LEU A 169 6.26 30.31 -8.30
CA LEU A 169 7.08 30.36 -9.52
C LEU A 169 7.25 28.97 -10.16
N ALA A 170 7.49 27.94 -9.34
CA ALA A 170 7.62 26.56 -9.81
C ALA A 170 6.32 26.05 -10.44
N LEU A 171 5.16 26.32 -9.83
CA LEU A 171 3.84 25.92 -10.35
C LEU A 171 3.46 26.68 -11.62
N LEU A 172 3.79 27.97 -11.73
CA LEU A 172 3.59 28.73 -12.97
C LEU A 172 4.46 28.19 -14.10
N TRP A 173 5.74 27.93 -13.82
CA TRP A 173 6.64 27.30 -14.79
C TRP A 173 6.12 25.92 -15.21
N PHE A 174 5.71 25.09 -14.24
CA PHE A 174 5.12 23.78 -14.49
C PHE A 174 3.88 23.86 -15.38
N SER A 175 3.00 24.84 -15.13
CA SER A 175 1.80 25.09 -15.94
C SER A 175 2.14 25.37 -17.41
N VAL A 176 3.14 26.21 -17.67
CA VAL A 176 3.62 26.48 -19.04
C VAL A 176 4.19 25.22 -19.68
N GLN A 177 4.92 24.41 -18.91
CA GLN A 177 5.55 23.18 -19.40
C GLN A 177 4.54 22.06 -19.70
N MET A 178 3.37 22.03 -19.06
CA MET A 178 2.26 21.14 -19.41
C MET A 178 1.68 21.46 -20.79
N LEU A 179 1.63 22.74 -21.16
CA LEU A 179 1.06 23.21 -22.44
C LEU A 179 2.07 23.23 -23.60
N ARG A 180 3.36 23.12 -23.29
CA ARG A 180 4.41 23.16 -24.30
C ARG A 180 4.43 21.86 -25.10
N ALA A 181 4.24 21.96 -26.42
CA ALA A 181 4.31 20.84 -27.36
C ALA A 181 5.76 20.32 -27.54
N ARG A 182 6.29 19.67 -26.51
CA ARG A 182 7.60 19.00 -26.52
C ARG A 182 7.49 17.60 -25.93
N PRO A 183 8.27 16.64 -26.42
CA PRO A 183 8.34 15.32 -25.81
C PRO A 183 8.92 15.44 -24.40
N PHE A 184 8.17 14.92 -23.43
CA PHE A 184 8.58 14.76 -22.05
C PHE A 184 8.80 13.28 -21.75
N PHE A 185 9.87 12.97 -21.03
CA PHE A 185 10.26 11.58 -20.80
C PHE A 185 9.20 10.80 -19.99
N LYS A 186 9.08 9.51 -20.28
CA LYS A 186 8.18 8.60 -19.58
C LYS A 186 8.97 7.59 -18.75
N PHE A 187 8.52 7.34 -17.53
CA PHE A 187 9.07 6.25 -16.72
C PHE A 187 8.66 4.89 -17.30
N THR A 188 9.63 4.04 -17.55
CA THR A 188 9.41 2.66 -18.04
C THR A 188 9.70 1.61 -16.97
N SER A 189 10.55 1.93 -15.98
CA SER A 189 10.93 1.03 -14.91
C SER A 189 9.91 1.04 -13.78
N LEU A 190 9.29 -0.11 -13.51
CA LEU A 190 8.41 -0.29 -12.35
C LEU A 190 9.14 -0.01 -11.04
N ALA A 191 10.38 -0.48 -10.92
CA ALA A 191 11.18 -0.23 -9.72
C ALA A 191 11.36 1.26 -9.47
N GLN A 192 11.65 2.04 -10.52
CA GLN A 192 11.79 3.50 -10.40
C GLN A 192 10.48 4.17 -9.95
N MET A 193 9.34 3.80 -10.53
CA MET A 193 8.04 4.36 -10.14
C MET A 193 7.69 4.01 -8.68
N LEU A 194 7.92 2.76 -8.26
CA LEU A 194 7.70 2.34 -6.88
C LEU A 194 8.65 3.04 -5.91
N TRP A 195 9.93 3.20 -6.25
CA TRP A 195 10.89 3.92 -5.42
C TRP A 195 10.50 5.38 -5.21
N ILE A 196 10.06 6.07 -6.26
CA ILE A 196 9.62 7.47 -6.15
C ILE A 196 8.35 7.58 -5.30
N THR A 197 7.34 6.75 -5.60
CA THR A 197 6.03 6.85 -4.94
C THR A 197 6.05 6.36 -3.50
N LEU A 198 6.54 5.15 -3.26
CA LEU A 198 6.66 4.59 -1.91
C LEU A 198 7.75 5.31 -1.09
N GLY A 199 8.80 5.81 -1.74
CA GLY A 199 9.82 6.63 -1.09
C GLY A 199 9.25 7.95 -0.58
N GLY A 200 8.47 8.66 -1.41
CA GLY A 200 7.78 9.88 -0.99
C GLY A 200 6.75 9.64 0.12
N PHE A 201 5.94 8.58 0.01
CA PHE A 201 5.04 8.15 1.09
C PHE A 201 5.81 7.88 2.40
N SER A 202 6.91 7.12 2.33
CA SER A 202 7.70 6.75 3.50
C SER A 202 8.36 7.97 4.13
N LEU A 203 8.93 8.88 3.33
CA LEU A 203 9.56 10.11 3.82
C LEU A 203 8.55 10.99 4.57
N LEU A 204 7.36 11.18 4.02
CA LEU A 204 6.29 11.97 4.64
C LEU A 204 5.73 11.30 5.91
N CYS A 205 5.58 9.97 5.90
CA CYS A 205 5.18 9.21 7.09
C CYS A 205 6.23 9.29 8.20
N VAL A 206 7.52 9.15 7.86
CA VAL A 206 8.60 9.31 8.85
C VAL A 206 8.61 10.72 9.38
N THR A 207 8.48 11.74 8.53
CA THR A 207 8.47 13.15 8.97
C THR A 207 7.31 13.44 9.93
N THR A 208 6.10 12.95 9.62
CA THR A 208 4.93 13.09 10.51
C THR A 208 5.11 12.32 11.82
N LEU A 209 5.66 11.11 11.78
CA LEU A 209 6.00 10.35 12.98
C LEU A 209 7.07 11.05 13.83
N VAL A 210 8.11 11.62 13.23
CA VAL A 210 9.13 12.41 13.95
C VAL A 210 8.48 13.59 14.65
N ALA A 211 7.58 14.29 13.97
CA ALA A 211 6.96 15.51 14.48
C ALA A 211 5.90 15.25 15.56
N GLN A 212 5.12 14.18 15.44
CA GLN A 212 3.90 13.97 16.25
C GLN A 212 3.91 12.67 17.08
N GLY A 213 4.88 11.76 16.85
CA GLY A 213 4.97 10.47 17.53
C GLY A 213 3.71 9.64 17.38
N ALA A 214 3.18 9.14 18.51
CA ALA A 214 1.97 8.33 18.54
C ALA A 214 0.69 9.10 18.13
N GLN A 215 0.72 10.43 18.09
CA GLN A 215 -0.38 11.26 17.63
C GLN A 215 -0.44 11.39 16.10
N ALA A 216 0.62 10.95 15.38
CA ALA A 216 0.62 10.98 13.93
C ALA A 216 -0.58 10.21 13.37
N PRO A 217 -1.37 10.75 12.43
CA PRO A 217 -2.63 10.11 12.04
C PRO A 217 -2.47 8.72 11.42
N LEU A 218 -1.33 8.46 10.77
CA LEU A 218 -1.01 7.14 10.21
C LEU A 218 -0.29 6.22 11.20
N HIS A 219 -0.01 6.65 12.43
CA HIS A 219 0.66 5.82 13.44
C HIS A 219 -0.05 4.47 13.65
N PRO A 220 -1.39 4.37 13.77
CA PRO A 220 -2.05 3.08 13.94
C PRO A 220 -1.82 2.10 12.78
N LEU A 221 -1.79 2.61 11.55
CA LEU A 221 -1.53 1.80 10.35
C LEU A 221 -0.07 1.34 10.32
N LEU A 222 0.87 2.24 10.58
CA LEU A 222 2.30 1.94 10.58
C LEU A 222 2.65 0.94 11.69
N MET A 223 2.02 1.08 12.86
CA MET A 223 2.15 0.14 13.97
C MET A 223 1.60 -1.24 13.60
N ALA A 224 0.41 -1.30 12.99
CA ALA A 224 -0.17 -2.55 12.52
C ALA A 224 0.75 -3.30 11.53
N LEU A 225 1.38 -2.59 10.58
CA LEU A 225 2.34 -3.17 9.64
C LEU A 225 3.64 -3.59 10.32
N TYR A 226 4.14 -2.78 11.26
CA TYR A 226 5.32 -3.09 12.06
C TYR A 226 5.19 -4.40 12.84
N LEU A 227 4.03 -4.61 13.49
CA LEU A 227 3.74 -5.83 14.26
C LEU A 227 3.61 -7.09 13.39
N GLN A 228 3.45 -6.97 12.07
CA GLN A 228 3.36 -8.13 11.16
C GLN A 228 4.73 -8.71 10.81
N VAL A 229 5.81 -7.94 10.95
CA VAL A 229 7.16 -8.32 10.51
C VAL A 229 7.62 -9.67 11.10
N PRO A 230 7.47 -9.95 12.42
CA PRO A 230 7.87 -11.23 12.99
C PRO A 230 7.12 -12.40 12.37
N VAL A 231 5.81 -12.26 12.17
CA VAL A 231 4.93 -13.32 11.61
C VAL A 231 5.27 -13.58 10.15
N VAL A 232 5.57 -12.53 9.38
CA VAL A 232 6.04 -12.65 7.99
C VAL A 232 7.33 -13.45 7.92
N ILE A 233 8.33 -13.07 8.73
CA ILE A 233 9.65 -13.73 8.74
C ILE A 233 9.50 -15.18 9.23
N GLY A 234 8.79 -15.39 10.34
CA GLY A 234 8.54 -16.71 10.92
C GLY A 234 7.79 -17.64 9.96
N GLY A 235 6.77 -17.12 9.26
CA GLY A 235 6.02 -17.86 8.25
C GLY A 235 6.87 -18.26 7.04
N VAL A 236 7.71 -17.35 6.53
CA VAL A 236 8.65 -17.66 5.44
C VAL A 236 9.68 -18.72 5.87
N ALA A 237 10.29 -18.55 7.05
CA ALA A 237 11.25 -19.50 7.58
C ALA A 237 10.62 -20.88 7.83
N HIS A 238 9.38 -20.92 8.35
CA HIS A 238 8.65 -22.17 8.53
C HIS A 238 8.39 -22.88 7.21
N MET A 239 7.99 -22.15 6.16
CA MET A 239 7.80 -22.74 4.84
C MET A 239 9.12 -23.29 4.27
N TRP A 240 10.24 -22.61 4.48
CA TRP A 240 11.55 -23.15 4.13
C TRP A 240 11.86 -24.45 4.89
N CYS A 241 11.56 -24.54 6.19
CA CYS A 241 11.71 -25.77 6.97
C CYS A 241 10.84 -26.92 6.44
N VAL A 242 9.60 -26.61 6.00
CA VAL A 242 8.70 -27.58 5.39
C VAL A 242 9.26 -28.08 4.04
N SER A 243 9.76 -27.18 3.19
CA SER A 243 10.32 -27.52 1.88
C SER A 243 11.62 -28.34 1.96
N ASN A 244 12.38 -28.22 3.05
CA ASN A 244 13.64 -28.94 3.27
C ASN A 244 13.49 -30.11 4.27
N ASP A 245 12.25 -30.49 4.58
CA ASP A 245 11.89 -31.56 5.52
C ASP A 245 12.63 -31.52 6.87
N VAL A 246 12.79 -30.32 7.43
CA VAL A 246 13.39 -30.12 8.76
C VAL A 246 12.46 -30.74 9.82
N LEU A 247 13.04 -31.48 10.78
CA LEU A 247 12.34 -32.17 11.87
C LEU A 247 11.22 -33.14 11.38
N PRO A 248 11.54 -34.17 10.57
CA PRO A 248 10.55 -35.07 9.98
C PRO A 248 9.78 -35.87 11.05
N SER A 249 10.41 -36.20 12.17
CA SER A 249 9.78 -36.91 13.29
C SER A 249 8.55 -36.18 13.86
N PHE A 250 8.49 -34.85 13.70
CA PHE A 250 7.40 -34.00 14.17
C PHE A 250 6.37 -33.68 13.07
N ALA A 251 6.54 -34.15 11.84
CA ALA A 251 5.57 -34.00 10.74
C ALA A 251 4.31 -34.88 10.92
N ARG A 252 3.91 -35.13 12.17
CA ARG A 252 2.73 -35.92 12.55
C ARG A 252 1.54 -34.98 12.80
N PRO A 253 0.32 -35.31 12.33
CA PRO A 253 -0.86 -34.50 12.59
C PRO A 253 -1.12 -34.35 14.09
N VAL A 254 -1.47 -33.14 14.53
CA VAL A 254 -1.86 -32.87 15.93
C VAL A 254 -3.14 -33.62 16.27
N TRP A 255 -4.17 -33.46 15.43
CA TRP A 255 -5.43 -34.18 15.54
C TRP A 255 -6.07 -34.35 14.16
N LYS A 256 -5.93 -35.54 13.57
CA LYS A 256 -6.33 -35.78 12.18
C LYS A 256 -7.83 -35.59 11.93
N SER A 257 -8.70 -36.05 12.84
CA SER A 257 -10.15 -35.91 12.68
C SER A 257 -10.66 -34.49 12.94
N ALA A 258 -10.05 -33.76 13.88
CA ALA A 258 -10.48 -32.40 14.21
C ALA A 258 -9.91 -31.34 13.26
N PHE A 259 -8.62 -31.41 12.89
CA PHE A 259 -7.94 -30.34 12.15
C PHE A 259 -7.43 -30.77 10.76
N GLY A 260 -7.37 -32.08 10.49
CA GLY A 260 -6.80 -32.63 9.26
C GLY A 260 -5.31 -32.96 9.38
N SER A 261 -4.73 -33.49 8.29
CA SER A 261 -3.33 -33.95 8.24
C SER A 261 -2.30 -32.82 8.26
N ASN A 262 -2.68 -31.63 7.79
CA ASN A 262 -1.73 -30.55 7.51
C ASN A 262 -1.35 -29.74 8.77
N LYS A 263 -2.14 -29.84 9.85
CA LYS A 263 -1.81 -29.23 11.15
C LYS A 263 -0.95 -30.20 11.95
N THR A 264 0.36 -29.98 11.94
CA THR A 264 1.37 -30.91 12.47
C THR A 264 2.04 -30.38 13.73
N TRP A 265 2.57 -31.28 14.57
CA TRP A 265 3.40 -30.90 15.72
C TRP A 265 4.65 -30.11 15.33
N ARG A 266 5.19 -30.36 14.13
CA ARG A 266 6.27 -29.56 13.54
C ARG A 266 5.86 -28.09 13.45
N GLY A 267 4.67 -27.80 12.91
CA GLY A 267 4.16 -26.43 12.84
C GLY A 267 3.95 -25.82 14.24
N VAL A 268 3.37 -26.59 15.17
CA VAL A 268 3.14 -26.14 16.56
C VAL A 268 4.44 -25.72 17.26
N LEU A 269 5.55 -26.41 17.00
CA LEU A 269 6.85 -26.10 17.58
C LEU A 269 7.59 -25.00 16.81
N LEU A 270 7.66 -25.11 15.49
CA LEU A 270 8.51 -24.25 14.66
C LEU A 270 7.90 -22.87 14.44
N VAL A 271 6.58 -22.72 14.31
CA VAL A 271 5.98 -21.40 14.02
C VAL A 271 6.25 -20.40 15.16
N PRO A 272 6.01 -20.70 16.46
CA PRO A 272 6.35 -19.78 17.55
C PRO A 272 7.86 -19.52 17.63
N LEU A 273 8.68 -20.55 17.51
CA LEU A 273 10.15 -20.42 17.59
C LEU A 273 10.72 -19.54 16.49
N LEU A 274 10.32 -19.77 15.24
CA LEU A 274 10.82 -19.01 14.09
C LEU A 274 10.25 -17.60 14.06
N THR A 275 9.03 -17.40 14.56
CA THR A 275 8.45 -16.06 14.73
C THR A 275 9.16 -15.28 15.85
N ALA A 276 9.55 -15.95 16.94
CA ALA A 276 10.40 -15.37 18.00
C ALA A 276 11.76 -14.91 17.44
N LEU A 277 12.42 -15.75 16.66
CA LEU A 277 13.68 -15.37 15.99
C LEU A 277 13.46 -14.25 14.96
N GLY A 278 12.35 -14.27 14.23
CA GLY A 278 11.97 -13.21 13.30
C GLY A 278 11.76 -11.86 13.99
N ALA A 279 11.30 -11.84 15.24
CA ALA A 279 11.17 -10.61 16.02
C ALA A 279 12.51 -9.96 16.34
N LEU A 280 13.62 -10.70 16.35
CA LEU A 280 14.96 -10.10 16.51
C LEU A 280 15.33 -9.18 15.35
N CYS A 281 14.73 -9.36 14.17
CA CYS A 281 14.91 -8.44 13.04
C CYS A 281 14.34 -7.04 13.30
N LEU A 282 13.51 -6.87 14.34
CA LEU A 282 13.03 -5.55 14.78
C LEU A 282 14.06 -4.79 15.62
N TRP A 283 15.05 -5.48 16.21
CA TRP A 283 16.03 -4.87 17.10
C TRP A 283 16.75 -3.65 16.52
N PRO A 284 17.26 -3.66 15.27
CA PRO A 284 17.91 -2.48 14.70
C PRO A 284 16.96 -1.28 14.60
N LEU A 285 15.68 -1.53 14.30
CA LEU A 285 14.66 -0.49 14.19
C LEU A 285 14.29 0.06 15.56
N GLU A 286 14.22 -0.79 16.58
CA GLU A 286 14.05 -0.38 17.97
C GLU A 286 15.16 0.56 18.45
N GLN A 287 16.42 0.26 18.09
CA GLN A 287 17.55 1.14 18.42
C GLN A 287 17.41 2.52 17.76
N VAL A 288 16.91 2.57 16.53
CA VAL A 288 16.63 3.85 15.85
C VAL A 288 15.51 4.60 16.57
N PHE A 289 14.41 3.93 16.91
CA PHE A 289 13.30 4.56 17.63
C PHE A 289 13.73 5.10 18.99
N GLN A 290 14.52 4.33 19.75
CA GLN A 290 15.08 4.79 21.02
C GLN A 290 16.03 5.98 20.84
N ALA A 291 16.90 5.96 19.82
CA ALA A 291 17.79 7.07 19.51
C ALA A 291 17.03 8.35 19.13
N LEU A 292 15.85 8.21 18.52
CA LEU A 292 14.93 9.31 18.20
C LEU A 292 14.03 9.73 19.38
N GLY A 293 14.16 9.06 20.53
CA GLY A 293 13.34 9.30 21.72
C GLY A 293 11.88 8.85 21.58
N TRP A 294 11.59 7.96 20.63
CA TRP A 294 10.23 7.48 20.39
C TRP A 294 9.86 6.35 21.36
N PRO A 295 8.64 6.37 21.92
CA PRO A 295 8.16 5.26 22.73
C PRO A 295 8.08 4.01 21.85
N THR A 296 8.82 2.97 22.23
CA THR A 296 8.73 1.70 21.52
C THR A 296 7.68 0.81 22.17
N VAL A 297 6.85 0.18 21.35
CA VAL A 297 5.81 -0.75 21.82
C VAL A 297 6.40 -1.95 22.56
N TRP A 298 7.67 -2.26 22.29
CA TRP A 298 8.38 -3.34 22.96
C TRP A 298 9.14 -2.89 24.21
N SER A 299 9.05 -1.62 24.61
CA SER A 299 9.71 -1.15 25.83
C SER A 299 9.19 -1.92 27.05
N GLY A 300 10.10 -2.62 27.74
CA GLY A 300 9.77 -3.50 28.86
C GLY A 300 9.32 -4.93 28.49
N TYR A 301 9.26 -5.27 27.19
CA TYR A 301 8.91 -6.60 26.70
C TYR A 301 10.09 -7.28 26.00
N SER A 302 10.20 -8.60 26.15
CA SER A 302 11.16 -9.39 25.38
C SER A 302 10.68 -9.59 23.96
N LEU A 303 11.46 -9.14 22.96
CA LEU A 303 11.16 -9.37 21.53
C LEU A 303 10.99 -10.85 21.19
N LEU A 304 11.78 -11.73 21.82
CA LEU A 304 11.64 -13.17 21.63
C LEU A 304 10.29 -13.69 22.13
N LEU A 305 9.89 -13.26 23.33
CA LEU A 305 8.58 -13.61 23.88
C LEU A 305 7.45 -13.05 23.00
N ALA A 306 7.60 -11.83 22.52
CA ALA A 306 6.64 -11.20 21.61
C ALA A 306 6.43 -11.99 20.32
N GLY A 307 7.52 -12.36 19.64
CA GLY A 307 7.42 -13.18 18.44
C GLY A 307 6.89 -14.57 18.74
N ALA A 308 7.24 -15.17 19.89
CA ALA A 308 6.66 -16.46 20.31
C ALA A 308 5.14 -16.35 20.51
N MET A 309 4.67 -15.33 21.22
CA MET A 309 3.25 -15.06 21.45
C MET A 309 2.51 -14.80 20.13
N ALA A 310 3.11 -14.04 19.21
CA ALA A 310 2.56 -13.85 17.88
C ALA A 310 2.44 -15.18 17.11
N GLY A 311 3.46 -16.03 17.13
CA GLY A 311 3.40 -17.34 16.48
C GLY A 311 2.37 -18.30 17.13
N VAL A 312 2.20 -18.24 18.45
CA VAL A 312 1.10 -18.95 19.15
C VAL A 312 -0.25 -18.41 18.70
N GLY A 313 -0.42 -17.10 18.63
CA GLY A 313 -1.66 -16.46 18.13
C GLY A 313 -1.98 -16.85 16.69
N TYR A 314 -0.96 -16.94 15.84
CA TYR A 314 -1.11 -17.42 14.48
C TYR A 314 -1.67 -18.84 14.44
N ILE A 315 -1.10 -19.77 15.21
CA ILE A 315 -1.58 -21.16 15.27
C ILE A 315 -3.01 -21.21 15.82
N LEU A 316 -3.26 -20.55 16.96
CA LEU A 316 -4.57 -20.56 17.60
C LEU A 316 -5.65 -19.95 16.72
N GLY A 317 -5.32 -18.94 15.92
CA GLY A 317 -6.22 -18.35 14.92
C GLY A 317 -6.62 -19.33 13.82
N GLU A 318 -5.71 -20.18 13.35
CA GLU A 318 -5.99 -21.14 12.25
C GLU A 318 -6.80 -22.38 12.68
N LEU A 319 -6.77 -22.76 13.96
CA LEU A 319 -7.39 -24.01 14.44
C LEU A 319 -8.92 -24.02 14.34
N PRO A 320 -9.66 -22.97 14.77
CA PRO A 320 -11.13 -22.93 14.67
C PRO A 320 -11.62 -23.14 13.24
N ASN A 321 -11.02 -22.44 12.28
CA ASN A 321 -11.37 -22.57 10.86
C ASN A 321 -11.12 -24.00 10.35
N SER A 322 -9.97 -24.59 10.69
CA SER A 322 -9.65 -25.98 10.34
C SER A 322 -10.68 -26.97 10.91
N TRP A 323 -11.15 -26.73 12.14
CA TRP A 323 -12.19 -27.53 12.80
C TRP A 323 -13.55 -27.42 12.12
N PHE A 324 -14.01 -26.20 11.82
CA PHE A 324 -15.27 -25.99 11.10
C PHE A 324 -15.26 -26.68 9.73
N LYS A 325 -14.15 -26.59 8.99
CA LYS A 325 -14.00 -27.29 7.71
C LYS A 325 -14.14 -28.80 7.83
N ARG A 326 -13.62 -29.42 8.90
CA ARG A 326 -13.78 -30.86 9.13
C ARG A 326 -15.22 -31.24 9.48
N ARG A 327 -15.96 -30.39 10.20
CA ARG A 327 -17.39 -30.62 10.50
C ARG A 327 -18.29 -30.54 9.27
N LEU A 328 -17.88 -29.76 8.27
CA LEU A 328 -18.56 -29.67 6.97
C LEU A 328 -18.11 -30.75 5.97
N GLY A 329 -17.28 -31.72 6.38
CA GLY A 329 -16.82 -32.80 5.51
C GLY A 329 -15.78 -32.40 4.45
N ILE A 330 -15.22 -31.19 4.54
CA ILE A 330 -14.24 -30.68 3.58
C ILE A 330 -12.88 -31.33 3.85
N ALA A 331 -12.19 -31.83 2.83
CA ALA A 331 -10.88 -32.47 3.00
C ALA A 331 -9.74 -31.45 3.29
N PRO A 332 -8.62 -31.87 3.92
CA PRO A 332 -7.46 -30.99 4.17
C PRO A 332 -6.93 -30.38 2.87
N GLY A 333 -6.73 -29.06 2.85
CA GLY A 333 -6.23 -28.34 1.68
C GLY A 333 -7.26 -28.06 0.58
N GLN A 334 -8.50 -28.54 0.73
CA GLN A 334 -9.59 -28.22 -0.21
C GLN A 334 -10.39 -27.02 0.27
N VAL A 335 -10.94 -26.29 -0.71
CA VAL A 335 -11.90 -25.21 -0.50
C VAL A 335 -13.26 -25.71 -1.01
N PRO A 336 -14.36 -25.51 -0.28
CA PRO A 336 -15.68 -25.98 -0.72
C PRO A 336 -16.11 -25.29 -2.03
N GLU A 337 -16.89 -26.00 -2.85
CA GLU A 337 -17.45 -25.45 -4.10
C GLU A 337 -18.49 -24.38 -3.80
N GLU A 338 -19.37 -24.63 -2.84
CA GLU A 338 -20.29 -23.64 -2.30
C GLU A 338 -19.55 -22.65 -1.38
N GLN A 339 -19.85 -21.37 -1.53
CA GLN A 339 -19.26 -20.29 -0.72
C GLN A 339 -17.72 -20.21 -0.77
N ARG A 340 -17.09 -20.71 -1.85
CA ARG A 340 -15.65 -20.73 -2.06
C ARG A 340 -14.94 -19.44 -1.64
N TYR A 341 -15.45 -18.28 -2.08
CA TYR A 341 -14.85 -16.98 -1.78
C TYR A 341 -14.89 -16.61 -0.30
N TRP A 342 -15.94 -17.02 0.42
CA TRP A 342 -16.07 -16.78 1.85
C TRP A 342 -15.03 -17.57 2.65
N PHE A 343 -14.83 -18.84 2.31
CA PHE A 343 -13.79 -19.66 2.93
C PHE A 343 -12.37 -19.19 2.61
N ILE A 344 -12.11 -18.72 1.38
CA ILE A 344 -10.81 -18.13 1.02
C ILE A 344 -10.55 -16.85 1.82
N ALA A 345 -11.56 -16.00 2.00
CA ALA A 345 -11.43 -14.80 2.82
C ALA A 345 -11.16 -15.16 4.29
N LEU A 346 -11.90 -16.13 4.83
CA LEU A 346 -11.74 -16.58 6.21
C LEU A 346 -10.37 -17.21 6.48
N ASP A 347 -9.83 -17.99 5.53
CA ASP A 347 -8.46 -18.56 5.56
C ASP A 347 -7.34 -17.51 5.60
N GLN A 348 -7.62 -16.27 5.18
CA GLN A 348 -6.63 -15.20 5.15
C GLN A 348 -6.70 -14.31 6.39
N ILE A 349 -7.83 -14.35 7.11
CA ILE A 349 -8.14 -13.48 8.24
C ILE A 349 -8.00 -14.22 9.57
N ASP A 350 -8.18 -15.54 9.60
CA ASP A 350 -8.18 -16.35 10.83
C ASP A 350 -6.91 -16.19 11.68
N SER A 351 -5.75 -16.38 11.06
CA SER A 351 -4.43 -16.15 11.66
C SER A 351 -4.22 -14.68 12.03
N ALA A 352 -4.71 -13.75 11.21
CA ALA A 352 -4.62 -12.32 11.51
C ALA A 352 -5.33 -11.96 12.82
N VAL A 353 -6.56 -12.47 13.00
CA VAL A 353 -7.38 -12.28 14.20
C VAL A 353 -6.69 -12.90 15.41
N GLY A 354 -6.18 -14.14 15.29
CA GLY A 354 -5.49 -14.81 16.38
C GLY A 354 -4.26 -14.04 16.88
N VAL A 355 -3.42 -13.54 15.96
CA VAL A 355 -2.26 -12.71 16.33
C VAL A 355 -2.70 -11.37 16.92
N ALA A 356 -3.63 -10.68 16.27
CA ALA A 356 -4.05 -9.34 16.67
C ALA A 356 -4.69 -9.31 18.06
N LEU A 357 -5.46 -10.35 18.43
CA LEU A 357 -6.07 -10.45 19.75
C LEU A 357 -5.02 -10.70 20.84
N ILE A 358 -4.06 -11.60 20.61
CA ILE A 358 -3.02 -11.90 21.59
C ILE A 358 -2.10 -10.70 21.79
N LEU A 359 -1.58 -10.12 20.71
CA LEU A 359 -0.71 -8.94 20.80
C LEU A 359 -1.48 -7.72 21.30
N GLY A 360 -2.74 -7.56 20.88
CA GLY A 360 -3.60 -6.46 21.32
C GLY A 360 -3.84 -6.47 22.81
N TRP A 361 -4.16 -7.63 23.39
CA TRP A 361 -4.32 -7.78 24.83
C TRP A 361 -2.99 -7.63 25.59
N TRP A 362 -1.92 -8.24 25.07
CA TRP A 362 -0.65 -8.30 25.80
C TRP A 362 0.12 -6.98 25.79
N LEU A 363 0.05 -6.20 24.70
CA LEU A 363 0.73 -4.91 24.53
C LEU A 363 -0.20 -3.71 24.76
N ASP A 364 -1.44 -3.94 25.22
CA ASP A 364 -2.47 -2.91 25.43
C ASP A 364 -2.67 -2.00 24.20
N LEU A 365 -2.82 -2.63 23.02
CA LEU A 365 -2.95 -1.89 21.76
C LEU A 365 -4.34 -1.28 21.61
N SER A 366 -4.38 -0.08 21.03
CA SER A 366 -5.66 0.54 20.65
C SER A 366 -6.46 -0.32 19.67
N ALA A 367 -7.79 -0.22 19.75
CA ALA A 367 -8.70 -0.92 18.84
C ALA A 367 -8.42 -0.60 17.35
N ALA A 368 -7.95 0.61 17.05
CA ALA A 368 -7.57 1.00 15.70
C ALA A 368 -6.39 0.18 15.17
N VAL A 369 -5.35 -0.05 15.98
CA VAL A 369 -4.19 -0.88 15.60
C VAL A 369 -4.62 -2.33 15.38
N VAL A 370 -5.43 -2.89 16.29
CA VAL A 370 -5.94 -4.27 16.18
C VAL A 370 -6.76 -4.45 14.89
N LEU A 371 -7.69 -3.53 14.61
CA LEU A 371 -8.52 -3.56 13.42
C LEU A 371 -7.67 -3.43 12.14
N LEU A 372 -6.75 -2.46 12.11
CA LEU A 372 -5.87 -2.25 10.96
C LEU A 372 -4.92 -3.43 10.72
N TYR A 373 -4.45 -4.10 11.79
CA TYR A 373 -3.68 -5.32 11.67
C TYR A 373 -4.50 -6.39 10.93
N ILE A 374 -5.73 -6.65 11.38
CA ILE A 374 -6.62 -7.65 10.78
C ILE A 374 -6.91 -7.30 9.31
N LEU A 375 -7.16 -6.03 9.00
CA LEU A 375 -7.49 -5.57 7.65
C LEU A 375 -6.30 -5.62 6.68
N THR A 376 -5.08 -5.33 7.16
CA THR A 376 -3.88 -5.28 6.31
C THR A 376 -3.17 -6.62 6.17
N PHE A 377 -3.32 -7.52 7.16
CA PHE A 377 -2.65 -8.83 7.15
C PHE A 377 -2.95 -9.68 5.90
N PRO A 378 -4.18 -9.79 5.37
CA PRO A 378 -4.45 -10.55 4.15
C PRO A 378 -3.63 -10.07 2.94
N LEU A 379 -3.39 -8.76 2.84
CA LEU A 379 -2.56 -8.18 1.77
C LEU A 379 -1.10 -8.61 1.94
N THR A 380 -0.56 -8.47 3.15
CA THR A 380 0.80 -8.91 3.48
C THR A 380 0.98 -10.42 3.24
N ALA A 381 0.02 -11.23 3.69
CA ALA A 381 0.01 -12.68 3.49
C ALA A 381 -0.02 -13.05 2.01
N LEU A 382 -0.81 -12.36 1.18
CA LEU A 382 -0.84 -12.58 -0.26
C LEU A 382 0.51 -12.27 -0.92
N LEU A 383 1.15 -11.16 -0.56
CA LEU A 383 2.48 -10.79 -1.06
C LEU A 383 3.53 -11.85 -0.70
N VAL A 384 3.50 -12.34 0.54
CA VAL A 384 4.38 -13.42 1.00
C VAL A 384 4.12 -14.72 0.24
N LYS A 385 2.85 -15.14 0.05
CA LYS A 385 2.51 -16.33 -0.74
C LYS A 385 3.03 -16.24 -2.17
N GLN A 386 2.89 -15.09 -2.82
CA GLN A 386 3.43 -14.86 -4.16
C GLN A 386 4.96 -14.95 -4.20
N TRP A 387 5.63 -14.38 -3.19
CA TRP A 387 7.09 -14.48 -3.09
C TRP A 387 7.54 -15.93 -2.89
N LEU A 388 6.90 -16.69 -1.99
CA LEU A 388 7.20 -18.10 -1.75
C LEU A 388 7.02 -18.95 -3.00
N TYR A 389 5.92 -18.74 -3.74
CA TYR A 389 5.67 -19.44 -5.01
C TYR A 389 6.75 -19.14 -6.06
N ARG A 390 7.12 -17.87 -6.24
CA ARG A 390 8.20 -17.47 -7.18
C ARG A 390 9.55 -18.10 -6.82
N ASN A 391 9.79 -18.35 -5.54
CA ASN A 391 11.02 -18.98 -5.05
C ASN A 391 10.89 -20.51 -4.87
N LYS A 392 9.83 -21.15 -5.40
CA LYS A 392 9.58 -22.61 -5.32
C LYS A 392 9.55 -23.18 -3.91
N LEU A 393 9.19 -22.35 -2.92
CA LEU A 393 8.99 -22.76 -1.52
C LEU A 393 7.52 -23.13 -1.24
N LYS A 394 6.63 -22.92 -2.21
CA LYS A 394 5.20 -23.25 -2.13
C LYS A 394 4.63 -23.58 -3.50
N ASP A 395 3.71 -24.54 -3.55
CA ASP A 395 3.11 -25.04 -4.80
C ASP A 395 2.04 -24.12 -5.38
N SER A 396 1.46 -23.20 -4.59
CA SER A 396 0.41 -22.27 -5.01
C SER A 396 0.70 -20.83 -4.57
N ALA A 397 0.44 -19.90 -5.50
CA ALA A 397 0.47 -18.45 -5.26
C ALA A 397 -0.85 -17.88 -4.71
N VAL A 398 -1.92 -18.69 -4.70
CA VAL A 398 -3.28 -18.34 -4.22
C VAL A 398 -3.54 -19.03 -2.90
#